data_AF-A0A087UB41-F1
#
_entry.id   AF-A0A087UB41-F1
#
_cell.length_a   1.000
_cell.length_b   1.000
_cell.length_c   1.000
_cell.angle_alpha   90.00
_cell.angle_beta   90.00
_cell.angle_gamma   90.00
#
_symmetry.space_group_name_H-M   'P 1'
#
loop_
_entity.id
_entity.type
_entity.pdbx_description
1 polymer ?
#
loop_
_entity_poly.entity_id
_entity_poly.type
_entity_poly.pdbx_seq_one_letter_code
_entity_poly.pdbx_strand_id
1 'polypeptide(L)'
;MDSSTTFECQALEGAVSGPLALAKLTGSRAFERFTGNQIAKLFLMRPDAYDNTERISLVSSFGATLFLGRYAAIDISDGSGMNLLDIRSKDWSDLCLN
;
A
#
# COMPACT_ATOMS: atom_id res chain seq x y z
N MET A 1 1.72 -12.53 -11.98
CA MET A 1 1.62 -11.85 -10.67
C MET A 1 2.97 -11.24 -10.38
N ASP A 2 3.02 -10.00 -9.87
CA ASP A 2 4.28 -9.31 -9.60
C ASP A 2 4.95 -9.84 -8.32
N SER A 3 6.26 -10.02 -8.35
CA SER A 3 7.10 -10.43 -7.21
C SER A 3 8.45 -9.70 -7.24
N SER A 4 8.46 -8.44 -7.67
CA SER A 4 9.65 -7.73 -8.09
C SER A 4 10.09 -6.61 -7.14
N THR A 5 9.53 -6.56 -5.93
CA THR A 5 9.71 -5.49 -4.94
C THR A 5 10.33 -5.98 -3.62
N THR A 6 11.22 -6.98 -3.68
CA THR A 6 11.85 -7.55 -2.47
C THR A 6 12.67 -6.49 -1.71
N PHE A 7 13.28 -5.55 -2.41
CA PHE A 7 14.01 -4.43 -1.80
C PHE A 7 13.09 -3.54 -0.97
N GLU A 8 11.95 -3.14 -1.53
CA GLU A 8 10.95 -2.30 -0.88
C GLU A 8 10.32 -3.02 0.32
N CYS A 9 10.07 -4.33 0.22
CA CYS A 9 9.61 -5.13 1.35
C CYS A 9 10.58 -5.07 2.54
N GLN A 10 11.88 -5.23 2.27
CA GLN A 10 12.91 -5.18 3.31
C GLN A 10 13.07 -3.77 3.89
N ALA A 11 12.97 -2.75 3.04
CA ALA A 11 13.01 -1.35 3.48
C ALA A 11 11.83 -1.01 4.39
N LEU A 12 10.61 -1.41 4.01
CA LEU A 12 9.40 -1.21 4.82
C LEU A 12 9.49 -1.96 6.15
N GLU A 13 9.89 -3.24 6.15
CA GLU A 13 10.13 -3.99 7.38
C GLU A 13 11.19 -3.31 8.25
N GLY A 14 12.26 -2.76 7.67
CA GLY A 14 13.28 -2.00 8.38
C GLY A 14 12.73 -0.73 9.04
N ALA A 15 11.90 0.04 8.34
CA ALA A 15 11.30 1.28 8.83
C ALA A 15 10.37 1.07 10.04
N VAL A 16 9.66 -0.06 10.08
CA VAL A 16 8.66 -0.37 11.12
C VAL A 16 9.18 -1.32 12.21
N SER A 17 10.50 -1.46 12.37
CA SER A 17 11.14 -2.34 13.38
C SER A 17 10.91 -3.85 13.16
N GLY A 18 10.70 -4.27 11.93
CA GLY A 18 10.78 -5.65 11.46
C GLY A 18 9.45 -6.27 11.02
N PRO A 19 9.50 -7.49 10.44
CA PRO A 19 8.33 -8.19 9.87
C PRO A 19 7.20 -8.44 10.88
N LEU A 20 7.53 -8.73 12.14
CA LEU A 20 6.53 -8.99 13.17
C LEU A 20 5.80 -7.71 13.60
N ALA A 21 6.51 -6.58 13.67
CA ALA A 21 5.91 -5.29 13.98
C ALA A 21 4.97 -4.87 12.85
N LEU A 22 5.40 -5.00 11.59
CA LEU A 22 4.55 -4.79 10.42
C LEU A 22 3.31 -5.68 10.46
N ALA A 23 3.47 -6.98 10.73
CA ALA A 23 2.35 -7.92 10.79
C ALA A 23 1.35 -7.60 11.90
N LYS A 24 1.82 -7.13 13.07
CA LYS A 24 0.93 -6.70 14.16
C LYS A 24 0.13 -5.44 13.81
N LEU A 25 0.72 -4.56 13.00
CA LEU A 25 0.15 -3.30 12.59
C LEU A 25 -0.83 -3.48 11.41
N THR A 26 -0.42 -4.17 10.36
CA THR A 26 -1.17 -4.26 9.09
C THR A 26 -1.77 -5.63 8.83
N GLY A 27 -1.64 -6.59 9.75
CA GLY A 27 -2.14 -7.95 9.59
C GLY A 27 -1.28 -8.89 8.75
N SER A 28 -0.15 -8.42 8.20
CA SER A 28 0.78 -9.24 7.41
C SER A 28 2.20 -8.66 7.44
N ARG A 29 3.21 -9.52 7.32
CA ARG A 29 4.57 -9.06 6.99
C ARG A 29 4.60 -8.46 5.58
N ALA A 30 5.75 -7.92 5.14
CA ALA A 30 5.84 -7.40 3.79
C ALA A 30 5.80 -8.56 2.77
N PHE A 31 5.02 -8.38 1.72
CA PHE A 31 4.97 -9.28 0.57
C PHE A 31 5.07 -8.46 -0.71
N GLU A 32 5.77 -8.99 -1.71
CA GLU A 32 6.10 -8.22 -2.91
C GLU A 32 4.86 -7.70 -3.64
N ARG A 33 3.81 -8.52 -3.69
CA ARG A 33 2.56 -8.12 -4.35
C ARG A 33 1.73 -7.06 -3.61
N PHE A 34 2.07 -6.74 -2.35
CA PHE A 34 1.27 -5.82 -1.54
C PHE A 34 1.52 -4.38 -1.98
N THR A 35 0.44 -3.60 -2.03
CA THR A 35 0.39 -2.35 -2.77
C THR A 35 1.40 -1.31 -2.28
N GLY A 36 1.67 -1.21 -0.99
CA GLY A 36 2.68 -0.29 -0.45
C GLY A 36 4.07 -0.49 -1.07
N ASN A 37 4.49 -1.74 -1.24
CA ASN A 37 5.79 -2.08 -1.85
C ASN A 37 5.83 -1.74 -3.34
N GLN A 38 4.71 -1.91 -4.04
CA GLN A 38 4.57 -1.55 -5.45
C GLN A 38 4.56 -0.02 -5.66
N ILE A 39 3.91 0.72 -4.75
CA ILE A 39 3.92 2.18 -4.75
C ILE A 39 5.34 2.70 -4.47
N ALA A 40 6.05 2.16 -3.48
CA ALA A 40 7.43 2.52 -3.18
C ALA A 40 8.35 2.31 -4.39
N LYS A 41 8.20 1.19 -5.10
CA LYS A 41 8.95 0.93 -6.33
C LYS A 41 8.64 1.95 -7.43
N LEU A 42 7.37 2.31 -7.61
CA LEU A 42 6.96 3.31 -8.60
C LEU A 42 7.57 4.67 -8.26
N PHE A 43 7.52 5.08 -7.00
CA PHE A 43 8.13 6.32 -6.51
C PHE A 43 9.63 6.37 -6.79
N LEU A 44 10.37 5.29 -6.49
CA LEU A 44 11.81 5.21 -6.72
C LEU A 44 12.19 5.17 -8.20
N MET A 45 11.45 4.41 -9.01
CA MET A 45 11.82 4.13 -10.40
C MET A 45 11.27 5.17 -11.38
N ARG A 46 10.16 5.82 -11.05
CA ARG A 46 9.40 6.74 -11.92
C ARG A 46 8.84 7.92 -11.11
N PRO A 47 9.70 8.73 -10.45
CA PRO A 47 9.25 9.83 -9.59
C PRO A 47 8.33 10.81 -10.31
N ASP A 48 8.63 11.21 -11.55
CA ASP A 48 7.76 12.12 -12.32
C ASP A 48 6.32 11.59 -12.49
N ALA A 49 6.17 10.28 -12.66
CA ALA A 49 4.85 9.66 -12.80
C ALA A 49 4.11 9.64 -11.45
N TYR A 50 4.83 9.38 -10.36
CA TYR A 50 4.29 9.44 -9.01
C TYR A 50 3.88 10.88 -8.64
N ASP A 51 4.73 11.86 -8.91
CA ASP A 51 4.48 13.28 -8.62
C ASP A 51 3.29 13.83 -9.43
N ASN A 52 3.05 13.28 -10.63
CA ASN A 52 1.88 13.58 -11.45
C ASN A 52 0.66 12.67 -11.16
N THR A 53 0.67 11.92 -10.05
CA THR A 53 -0.45 11.06 -9.64
C THR A 53 -1.29 11.76 -8.56
N GLU A 54 -2.51 12.16 -8.90
CA GLU A 54 -3.46 12.76 -7.94
C GLU A 54 -4.15 11.72 -7.04
N ARG A 55 -4.25 10.47 -7.47
CA ARG A 55 -4.97 9.40 -6.76
C ARG A 55 -4.44 8.01 -7.12
N ILE A 56 -4.17 7.20 -6.09
CA ILE A 56 -3.89 5.77 -6.22
C ILE A 56 -5.12 4.99 -5.73
N SER A 57 -5.56 4.01 -6.51
CA SER A 57 -6.71 3.15 -6.21
C SER A 57 -6.32 1.68 -6.32
N LEU A 58 -6.87 0.83 -5.45
CA LEU A 58 -6.91 -0.61 -5.70
C LEU A 58 -7.86 -0.92 -6.85
N VAL A 59 -7.67 -2.05 -7.54
CA VAL A 59 -8.51 -2.48 -8.67
C VAL A 59 -9.99 -2.47 -8.28
N SER A 60 -10.33 -2.89 -7.06
CA SER A 60 -11.68 -2.86 -6.49
C SER A 60 -12.26 -1.43 -6.45
N SER A 61 -11.58 -0.50 -5.78
CA SER A 61 -11.98 0.89 -5.62
C SER A 61 -11.97 1.67 -6.95
N PHE A 62 -11.07 1.32 -7.87
CA PHE A 62 -11.08 1.85 -9.23
C PHE A 62 -12.32 1.39 -9.99
N GLY A 63 -12.66 0.10 -9.93
CA GLY A 63 -13.90 -0.43 -10.51
C GLY A 63 -15.14 0.30 -9.97
N ALA A 64 -15.22 0.50 -8.65
CA ALA A 64 -16.31 1.26 -8.03
C ALA A 64 -16.35 2.74 -8.50
N THR A 65 -15.19 3.36 -8.68
CA THR A 65 -15.07 4.76 -9.17
C THR A 65 -15.73 4.94 -10.53
N LEU A 66 -15.55 3.97 -11.43
CA LEU A 66 -16.15 4.01 -12.77
C LEU A 66 -17.68 4.05 -12.74
N PHE A 67 -18.31 3.32 -11.81
CA PHE A 67 -19.76 3.33 -11.64
C PHE A 67 -20.27 4.58 -10.92
N LEU A 68 -19.48 5.11 -9.97
CA LEU A 68 -19.87 6.28 -9.19
C LEU A 68 -19.70 7.61 -9.96
N GLY A 69 -18.86 7.65 -10.98
CA GLY A 69 -18.47 8.89 -11.67
C GLY A 69 -17.63 9.84 -10.79
N ARG A 70 -17.09 9.34 -9.67
CA ARG A 70 -16.20 10.04 -8.73
C ARG A 70 -15.38 9.02 -7.93
N TYR A 71 -14.25 9.43 -7.34
CA TYR A 71 -13.39 8.50 -6.60
C TYR A 71 -14.14 7.77 -5.49
N ALA A 72 -14.12 6.45 -5.56
CA ALA A 72 -14.48 5.59 -4.45
C ALA A 72 -13.37 5.58 -3.39
N ALA A 73 -13.76 5.36 -2.15
CA ALA A 73 -12.81 5.02 -1.09
C ALA A 73 -12.31 3.59 -1.28
N ILE A 74 -11.13 3.30 -0.74
CA ILE A 74 -10.65 1.94 -0.53
C ILE A 74 -11.39 1.40 0.70
N ASP A 75 -11.96 0.21 0.62
CA ASP A 75 -12.61 -0.42 1.78
C ASP A 75 -11.57 -1.05 2.71
N ILE A 76 -11.95 -1.28 3.98
CA ILE A 76 -11.04 -1.79 5.02
C ILE A 76 -10.48 -3.17 4.65
N SER A 77 -11.29 -4.04 4.02
CA SER A 77 -10.87 -5.41 3.74
C SER A 77 -9.79 -5.43 2.66
N ASP A 78 -10.00 -4.77 1.53
CA ASP A 78 -8.99 -4.76 0.46
C ASP A 78 -7.80 -3.85 0.82
N GLY A 79 -8.04 -2.77 1.57
CA GLY A 79 -7.00 -1.90 2.13
C GLY A 79 -6.03 -2.61 3.07
N SER A 80 -6.47 -3.68 3.75
CA SER A 80 -5.61 -4.52 4.59
C SER A 80 -4.54 -5.28 3.78
N GLY A 81 -4.74 -5.46 2.47
CA GLY A 81 -3.79 -6.11 1.55
C GLY A 81 -2.65 -5.22 1.07
N MET A 82 -2.45 -4.05 1.70
CA MET A 82 -1.52 -3.04 1.19
C MET A 82 -0.21 -2.92 1.97
N ASN A 83 -0.10 -3.50 3.18
CA ASN A 83 0.93 -3.15 4.17
C ASN A 83 0.94 -1.66 4.58
N LEU A 84 -0.20 -0.97 4.46
CA LEU A 84 -0.33 0.46 4.79
C LEU A 84 -1.40 0.75 5.86
N LEU A 85 -2.47 -0.04 5.90
CA LEU A 85 -3.59 0.16 6.82
C LEU A 85 -3.26 -0.43 8.20
N ASP A 86 -3.45 0.34 9.27
CA ASP A 86 -3.53 -0.20 10.63
C ASP A 86 -4.91 -0.88 10.79
N ILE A 87 -4.89 -2.20 10.93
CA ILE A 87 -6.11 -3.01 10.95
C ILE A 87 -6.94 -2.83 12.24
N ARG A 88 -6.36 -2.24 13.30
CA ARG A 88 -7.04 -1.98 14.57
C ARG A 88 -7.73 -0.62 14.55
N SER A 89 -7.02 0.42 14.13
CA SER A 89 -7.60 1.76 14.01
C SER A 89 -8.53 1.89 12.79
N LYS A 90 -8.33 1.03 11.78
CA LYS A 90 -9.00 1.07 10.47
C LYS A 90 -8.67 2.35 9.70
N ASP A 91 -7.48 2.88 9.92
CA ASP A 91 -6.95 4.05 9.25
C ASP A 91 -5.51 3.79 8.79
N TRP A 92 -4.97 4.66 7.96
CA TRP A 92 -3.61 4.50 7.45
C TRP A 92 -2.57 4.67 8.56
N SER A 93 -1.52 3.87 8.50
CA SER A 93 -0.36 4.01 9.38
C SER A 93 0.60 5.05 8.80
N ASP A 94 0.80 6.17 9.51
CA ASP A 94 1.82 7.16 9.14
C ASP A 94 3.22 6.54 9.04
N LEU A 95 3.53 5.52 9.85
CA LEU A 95 4.81 4.80 9.79
C LEU A 95 4.98 3.99 8.50
N CYS A 96 3.89 3.62 7.84
CA CYS A 96 3.92 2.86 6.59
C CYS A 96 3.76 3.76 5.36
N LEU A 97 3.27 4.99 5.53
CA LEU A 97 3.10 5.97 4.47
C LEU A 97 4.34 6.85 4.23
N ASN A 98 5.18 7.07 5.24
CA ASN A 98 6.39 7.89 5.19
C ASN A 98 7.64 7.06 4.86
#